data_AF-A0A2D4XNA8-F1
#
_entry.id   AF-A0A2D4XNA8-F1
#
_cell.length_a   1.000
_cell.length_b   1.000
_cell.length_c   1.000
_cell.angle_alpha   90.00
_cell.angle_beta   90.00
_cell.angle_gamma   90.00
#
_symmetry.space_group_name_H-M   'P 1'
#
loop_
_entity.id
_entity.type
_entity.pdbx_description
1 polymer ?
#
loop_
_entity_poly.entity_id
_entity_poly.type
_entity_poly.pdbx_seq_one_letter_code
_entity_poly.pdbx_strand_id
1 'polypeptide(L)' 'LKSVDNIEHVSLYNLLGQRVLDSRVGAAATQLDISGLSTGSYLMKVTVNGQTGTYKVLKD' A
#
# COMPACT_ATOMS: atom_id res chain seq x y z
N LEU A 1 -2.96 -1.73 8.07
CA LEU A 1 -2.70 -2.99 7.33
C LEU A 1 -2.08 -4.00 8.29
N LYS A 2 -2.54 -5.25 8.30
CA LYS A 2 -1.99 -6.34 9.14
C LYS A 2 -1.70 -7.55 8.26
N SER A 3 -0.59 -8.24 8.52
CA SER A 3 -0.09 -9.43 7.82
C SER A 3 0.34 -10.48 8.85
N VAL A 4 0.39 -11.75 8.45
CA VAL A 4 0.92 -12.85 9.28
C VAL A 4 2.44 -12.76 9.38
N ASP A 5 3.08 -12.44 8.26
CA ASP A 5 4.53 -12.23 8.15
C ASP A 5 4.88 -10.74 8.02
N ASN A 6 6.17 -10.41 8.15
CA ASN A 6 6.65 -9.04 8.02
C ASN A 6 6.38 -8.48 6.62
N ILE A 7 5.76 -7.30 6.58
CA ILE A 7 5.58 -6.54 5.35
C ILE A 7 6.93 -5.93 5.01
N GLU A 8 7.44 -6.21 3.81
CA GLU A 8 8.69 -5.67 3.32
C GLU A 8 8.47 -4.25 2.79
N HIS A 9 7.48 -4.11 1.90
CA HIS A 9 7.22 -2.89 1.18
C HIS A 9 5.73 -2.71 0.89
N VAL A 10 5.29 -1.46 0.96
CA VAL A 10 3.96 -1.05 0.49
C VAL A 10 4.12 0.12 -0.45
N SER A 11 3.50 0.03 -1.62
CA SER A 11 3.40 1.12 -2.58
C SER A 11 1.97 1.32 -3.01
N LEU A 12 1.56 2.58 -3.20
CA LEU A 12 0.22 2.95 -3.61
C LEU A 12 0.29 3.70 -4.93
N TYR A 13 -0.63 3.38 -5.83
CA TYR A 13 -0.72 3.97 -7.17
C TYR A 13 -2.13 4.49 -7.42
N ASN A 14 -2.26 5.63 -8.10
CA ASN A 14 -3.54 6.03 -8.67
C ASN A 14 -3.85 5.21 -9.94
N LEU A 15 -5.07 5.34 -10.48
CA LEU A 15 -5.48 4.57 -11.67
C LEU A 15 -4.71 4.93 -12.96
N LEU A 16 -3.98 6.04 -12.97
CA LEU A 16 -3.09 6.42 -14.07
C LEU A 16 -1.73 5.72 -13.99
N GLY A 17 -1.49 4.92 -12.94
CA GLY A 17 -0.23 4.22 -12.71
C GLY A 17 0.84 5.08 -12.03
N GLN A 18 0.52 6.30 -11.59
CA GLN A 18 1.46 7.13 -10.84
C GLN A 18 1.58 6.61 -9.42
N ARG A 19 2.81 6.42 -8.93
CA ARG A 19 3.08 6.05 -7.54
C ARG A 19 2.92 7.27 -6.65
N VAL A 20 1.99 7.19 -5.69
CA VAL A 20 1.66 8.28 -4.76
C VAL A 20 2.19 8.03 -3.35
N LEU A 21 2.51 6.77 -3.01
CA LEU A 21 3.13 6.40 -1.74
C LEU A 21 4.14 5.25 -1.96
N ASP A 22 5.26 5.31 -1.25
CA ASP A 22 6.29 4.27 -1.21
C ASP A 22 6.82 4.15 0.22
N SER A 23 6.67 2.98 0.85
CA SER A 23 7.04 2.78 2.25
C SER A 23 7.68 1.41 2.47
N ARG A 24 8.85 1.42 3.13
CA ARG A 24 9.50 0.21 3.68
C ARG A 24 9.01 0.02 5.10
N VAL A 25 8.52 -1.18 5.42
CA VAL A 25 7.78 -1.42 6.67
C VAL A 25 8.58 -2.24 7.67
N GLY A 26 9.06 -3.42 7.27
CA GLY A 26 9.84 -4.32 8.13
C GLY A 26 9.08 -4.88 9.35
N ALA A 27 7.74 -4.88 9.32
CA ALA A 27 6.89 -5.27 10.44
C ALA A 27 5.59 -5.94 9.96
N ALA A 28 4.99 -6.78 10.80
CA ALA A 28 3.71 -7.46 10.50
C ALA A 28 2.51 -6.50 10.39
N ALA A 29 2.64 -5.25 10.86
CA ALA A 29 1.60 -4.24 10.74
C ALA A 29 2.20 -2.87 10.43
N THR A 30 1.44 -2.07 9.69
CA THR A 30 1.77 -0.66 9.41
C THR A 30 0.53 0.19 9.28
N GLN A 31 0.70 1.46 9.58
CA GLN A 31 -0.29 2.51 9.39
C GLN A 31 0.27 3.48 8.35
N LEU A 32 -0.50 3.71 7.30
CA LEU A 32 -0.14 4.60 6.20
C LEU A 32 -1.03 5.83 6.28
N ASP A 33 -0.42 7.00 6.31
CA ASP A 33 -1.15 8.25 6.18
C ASP A 33 -1.49 8.49 4.71
N ILE A 34 -2.78 8.49 4.41
CA ILE A 34 -3.34 8.74 3.08
C ILE A 34 -4.24 9.99 3.08
N SER A 35 -4.20 10.79 4.14
CA SER A 35 -5.05 11.98 4.30
C SER A 35 -4.82 13.02 3.21
N GLY A 36 -3.58 13.14 2.71
CA GLY A 36 -3.21 14.03 1.62
C GLY A 36 -3.59 13.56 0.21
N LEU A 37 -4.18 12.37 0.06
CA LEU A 37 -4.59 11.85 -1.24
C LEU A 37 -6.01 12.28 -1.58
N SER A 38 -6.22 12.66 -2.84
CA SER A 38 -7.55 12.96 -3.37
C SER A 38 -8.50 11.76 -3.25
N THR A 39 -9.78 12.04 -3.08
CA THR A 39 -10.86 11.04 -3.17
C THR A 39 -10.78 10.27 -4.48
N GLY A 40 -10.91 8.94 -4.43
CA GLY A 40 -10.82 8.08 -5.60
C GLY A 40 -10.37 6.65 -5.33
N SER A 41 -10.17 5.90 -6.41
CA SER A 41 -9.65 4.53 -6.38
C SER A 41 -8.12 4.51 -6.54
N TYR A 42 -7.49 3.61 -5.80
CA TYR A 42 -6.05 3.37 -5.81
C TYR A 42 -5.75 1.87 -5.86
N LEU A 43 -4.55 1.52 -6.32
CA LEU A 43 -4.00 0.17 -6.25
C LEU A 43 -2.84 0.16 -5.26
N MET A 44 -2.98 -0.65 -4.22
CA MET A 44 -1.94 -0.89 -3.22
C MET A 44 -1.22 -2.19 -3.54
N LYS A 45 0.10 -2.13 -3.72
CA LYS A 45 0.98 -3.28 -3.82
C LYS A 45 1.63 -3.52 -2.46
N VAL A 46 1.56 -4.75 -1.97
CA VAL A 46 2.15 -5.17 -0.70
C VAL A 46 3.06 -6.35 -0.96
N THR A 47 4.33 -6.24 -0.55
CA THR A 47 5.29 -7.33 -0.67
C THR A 47 5.56 -7.95 0.70
N VAL A 48 5.43 -9.27 0.79
CA VAL A 48 5.67 -10.10 1.98
C VAL A 48 6.43 -11.34 1.54
N ASN A 49 7.58 -11.63 2.15
CA ASN A 49 8.43 -12.76 1.80
C ASN A 49 8.73 -12.84 0.28
N GLY A 50 9.06 -11.70 -0.34
CA GLY A 50 9.28 -11.57 -1.77
C GLY A 50 8.04 -11.72 -2.68
N GLN A 51 6.87 -12.05 -2.13
CA GLN A 51 5.62 -12.19 -2.89
C GLN A 51 4.81 -10.91 -2.86
N THR A 52 4.30 -10.48 -4.02
CA THR A 52 3.52 -9.24 -4.15
C THR A 52 2.03 -9.53 -4.31
N GLY A 53 1.22 -9.03 -3.37
CA GLY A 53 -0.23 -8.92 -3.49
C GLY A 53 -0.64 -7.52 -3.98
N THR A 54 -1.74 -7.43 -4.74
CA THR A 54 -2.33 -6.15 -5.15
C THR A 54 -3.76 -6.04 -4.65
N TYR A 55 -4.09 -4.89 -4.06
CA TYR A 55 -5.38 -4.61 -3.43
C TYR A 55 -5.95 -3.30 -3.96
N LYS A 56 -7.25 -3.26 -4.25
CA LYS A 56 -7.94 -2.01 -4.55
C LYS A 56 -8.24 -1.28 -3.23
N VAL A 57 -7.95 0.02 -3.19
CA VAL A 57 -8.27 0.91 -2.07
C VAL A 57 -9.22 1.99 -2.58
N LEU A 58 -10.28 2.25 -1.83
CA LEU A 58 -11.19 3.38 -2.04
C LEU A 58 -10.92 4.42 -0.95
N LYS A 59 -10.65 5.66 -1.36
CA LYS A 59 -10.49 6.81 -0.48
C LYS A 59 -11.68 7.73 -0.72
N ASP A 60 -12.45 7.98 0.34
CA ASP A 60 -13.56 8.94 0.36
C ASP A 60 -13.11 10.28 0.94
#